data_AF-A0A1C4WWP1-F1
#
_entry.id   AF-A0A1C4WWP1-F1
#
_cell.length_a   1.000
_cell.length_b   1.000
_cell.length_c   1.000
_cell.angle_alpha   90.00
_cell.angle_beta   90.00
_cell.angle_gamma   90.00
#
_symmetry.space_group_name_H-M   'P 1'
#
loop_
_entity.id
_entity.type
_entity.pdbx_description
1 polymer ?
#
loop_
_entity_poly.entity_id
_entity_poly.type
_entity_poly.pdbx_seq_one_letter_code
_entity_poly.pdbx_strand_id
1 'polypeptide(L)' 'MKTPPERRKTPQQGAATSVLLAASPLLDGAGGRYFDDCAEAPVVTERPADYRGVAGYAVDPGNAERLWDTARRLLG' A
#
# COMPACT_ATOMS: atom_id res chain seq x y z
N MET A 1 19.09 -8.62 -6.06
CA MET A 1 19.23 -8.22 -4.64
C MET A 1 18.30 -9.09 -3.81
N LYS A 2 18.77 -9.81 -2.79
CA LYS A 2 17.92 -10.61 -1.87
C LYS A 2 17.75 -9.85 -0.56
N THR A 3 16.54 -9.78 -0.02
CA THR A 3 16.28 -9.19 1.30
C THR A 3 17.09 -9.93 2.37
N PRO A 4 17.84 -9.22 3.24
CA PRO A 4 18.57 -9.84 4.34
C PRO A 4 17.64 -10.66 5.27
N PRO A 5 18.07 -11.81 5.81
CA PRO A 5 17.21 -12.67 6.64
C PRO A 5 16.50 -11.94 7.78
N GLU A 6 17.19 -11.04 8.46
CA GLU A 6 16.68 -10.23 9.58
C GLU A 6 15.61 -9.21 9.17
N ARG A 7 15.48 -8.93 7.87
CA ARG A 7 14.44 -8.04 7.30
C ARG A 7 13.30 -8.81 6.63
N ARG A 8 13.30 -10.14 6.68
CA ARG A 8 12.22 -10.95 6.11
C ARG A 8 11.09 -11.07 7.12
N LYS A 9 9.89 -10.71 6.69
CA LYS A 9 8.68 -10.94 7.48
C LYS A 9 8.39 -12.44 7.59
N THR A 10 7.88 -12.87 8.73
CA THR A 10 7.19 -14.16 8.85
C THR A 10 5.89 -14.14 8.04
N PRO A 11 5.28 -15.30 7.73
CA PRO A 11 3.96 -15.33 7.08
C PRO A 11 2.90 -14.52 7.85
N GLN A 12 2.89 -14.60 9.19
CA GLN A 12 1.98 -13.84 10.04
C GLN A 12 2.21 -12.33 9.91
N GLN A 13 3.46 -11.88 9.93
CA GLN A 13 3.80 -10.47 9.72
C GLN A 13 3.47 -10.00 8.30
N GLY A 14 3.56 -10.88 7.30
CA GLY A 14 3.18 -10.59 5.92
C GLY A 14 1.66 -10.41 5.76
N ALA A 15 0.86 -11.20 6.47
CA ALA A 15 -0.60 -11.13 6.41
C ALA A 15 -1.21 -10.03 7.31
N ALA A 16 -0.48 -9.56 8.32
CA ALA A 16 -1.02 -8.74 9.41
C ALA A 16 -1.80 -7.50 8.91
N THR A 17 -1.23 -6.72 7.99
CA THR A 17 -1.91 -5.52 7.46
C THR A 17 -3.18 -5.89 6.70
N SER A 18 -3.14 -6.92 5.85
CA SER A 18 -4.32 -7.38 5.12
C SER A 18 -5.43 -7.87 6.05
N VAL A 19 -5.09 -8.63 7.09
CA VAL A 19 -6.05 -9.12 8.09
C VAL A 19 -6.64 -7.96 8.89
N LEU A 20 -5.82 -6.99 9.30
CA LEU A 20 -6.29 -5.78 9.98
C LEU A 20 -7.33 -5.03 9.15
N LEU A 21 -6.99 -4.72 7.89
CA LEU A 21 -7.88 -3.96 6.99
C LEU A 21 -9.17 -4.72 6.66
N ALA A 22 -9.09 -6.05 6.54
CA ALA A 22 -10.23 -6.85 6.13
C ALA A 22 -11.22 -7.15 7.28
N ALA A 23 -10.75 -7.21 8.54
CA ALA A 23 -11.52 -7.80 9.62
C ALA A 23 -11.65 -6.94 10.90
N SER A 24 -10.91 -5.83 11.01
CA SER A 24 -10.93 -5.02 12.24
C SER A 24 -12.04 -3.97 12.21
N PRO A 25 -12.94 -3.94 13.22
CA PRO A 25 -13.98 -2.91 13.32
C PRO A 25 -13.41 -1.50 13.57
N LEU A 26 -12.13 -1.40 13.94
CA LEU A 26 -11.44 -0.11 14.08
C LEU A 26 -11.33 0.67 12.76
N LEU A 27 -11.58 0.01 11.63
CA LEU A 27 -11.48 0.56 10.28
C LEU A 27 -12.82 0.64 9.57
N ASP A 28 -13.94 0.50 10.31
CA ASP A 28 -15.27 0.67 9.74
C ASP A 28 -15.41 2.06 9.10
N GLY A 29 -15.77 2.09 7.82
CA GLY A 29 -15.88 3.32 7.03
C GLY A 29 -14.54 3.91 6.53
N ALA A 30 -13.40 3.29 6.84
CA ALA A 30 -12.10 3.73 6.32
C ALA A 30 -11.84 3.13 4.92
N GLY A 31 -12.05 3.93 3.88
CA GLY A 31 -11.72 3.59 2.49
C GLY A 31 -10.74 4.57 1.85
N GLY A 32 -10.09 4.17 0.74
CA GLY A 32 -9.23 5.06 -0.05
C GLY A 32 -7.90 5.48 0.60
N ARG A 33 -7.52 4.84 1.71
CA ARG A 33 -6.28 5.10 2.46
C ARG A 33 -5.26 3.99 2.22
N TYR A 34 -3.97 4.33 2.25
CA TYR A 34 -2.88 3.37 2.10
C TYR A 34 -2.30 3.01 3.47
N PHE A 35 -2.07 1.72 3.70
CA PHE A 35 -1.50 1.22 4.95
C PHE A 35 -0.26 0.36 4.69
N ASP A 36 0.77 0.58 5.50
CA ASP A 36 1.91 -0.32 5.61
C ASP A 36 2.17 -0.64 7.09
N ASP A 37 2.59 -1.88 7.34
CA ASP A 37 2.95 -2.35 8.68
C ASP A 37 1.89 -2.06 9.78
N CYS A 38 0.61 -2.24 9.41
CA CYS A 38 -0.55 -2.03 10.26
C CYS A 38 -0.81 -0.57 10.68
N ALA A 39 -0.21 0.41 10.00
CA ALA A 39 -0.45 1.84 10.19
C ALA A 39 -0.80 2.50 8.86
N GLU A 40 -1.53 3.62 8.89
CA GLU A 40 -1.69 4.45 7.70
C GLU A 40 -0.32 5.04 7.34
N ALA A 41 0.08 4.88 6.08
CA ALA A 41 1.41 5.31 5.66
C ALA A 41 1.39 6.79 5.27
N PRO A 42 2.40 7.58 5.67
CA PRO A 42 2.53 8.96 5.22
C PRO A 42 2.87 9.02 3.73
N VAL A 43 2.48 10.11 3.09
CA VAL A 43 2.95 10.42 1.73
C VAL A 43 4.41 10.88 1.82
N VAL A 44 5.27 10.28 0.98
CA VAL A 44 6.69 10.59 0.92
C VAL A 44 7.10 11.10 -0.46
N THR A 45 8.06 12.03 -0.49
CA THR A 45 8.60 12.63 -1.72
C THR A 45 9.85 11.91 -2.24
N GLU A 46 10.48 11.12 -1.39
CA GLU A 46 11.64 10.29 -1.72
C GLU A 46 11.56 8.96 -0.97
N ARG A 47 12.34 7.97 -1.39
CA ARG A 47 12.33 6.64 -0.79
C ARG A 47 13.08 6.67 0.56
N PRO A 48 12.40 6.48 1.70
CA PRO A 48 13.09 6.48 2.99
C PRO A 48 13.85 5.16 3.21
N ALA A 49 14.84 5.23 4.10
CA ALA A 49 15.74 4.10 4.40
C ALA A 49 15.04 2.90 5.06
N ASP A 50 13.91 3.14 5.73
CA ASP A 50 13.04 2.12 6.35
C ASP A 50 12.00 1.55 5.37
N TYR A 51 11.94 2.09 4.15
CA TYR A 51 11.03 1.68 3.08
C TYR A 51 9.54 1.85 3.40
N ARG A 52 9.19 2.71 4.35
CA ARG A 52 7.80 3.01 4.69
C ARG A 52 7.25 4.20 3.92
N GLY A 53 5.93 4.32 3.88
CA GLY A 53 5.24 5.42 3.22
C GLY A 53 4.84 5.12 1.78
N VAL A 54 4.02 6.02 1.24
CA VAL A 54 3.49 5.92 -0.13
C VAL A 54 3.98 7.09 -0.96
N ALA A 55 4.43 6.84 -2.18
CA ALA A 55 4.87 7.90 -3.07
C ALA A 55 3.68 8.79 -3.48
N GLY A 56 3.87 10.11 -3.53
CA GLY A 56 2.77 11.05 -3.84
C GLY A 56 2.07 10.76 -5.16
N TYR A 57 2.81 10.36 -6.20
CA TYR A 57 2.20 10.00 -7.49
C TYR A 57 1.29 8.77 -7.44
N ALA A 58 1.44 7.89 -6.44
CA ALA A 58 0.69 6.65 -6.31
C ALA A 58 -0.70 6.86 -5.69
N VAL A 59 -0.91 7.96 -4.98
CA VAL A 59 -2.21 8.35 -4.39
C VAL A 59 -2.91 9.45 -5.18
N ASP A 60 -2.35 9.86 -6.32
CA ASP A 60 -2.91 10.88 -7.18
C ASP A 60 -4.15 10.34 -7.92
N PRO A 61 -5.34 10.94 -7.75
CA PRO A 61 -6.58 10.45 -8.37
C PRO A 61 -6.56 10.58 -9.90
N GLY A 62 -5.89 11.60 -10.46
CA GLY A 62 -5.77 11.77 -11.91
C GLY A 62 -4.92 10.67 -12.55
N ASN A 63 -3.86 10.21 -11.88
CA ASN A 63 -3.08 9.05 -12.29
C ASN A 63 -3.90 7.77 -12.22
N ALA A 64 -4.74 7.60 -11.19
CA ALA A 64 -5.62 6.45 -11.08
C ALA A 64 -6.63 6.39 -12.24
N GLU A 65 -7.28 7.51 -12.58
CA GLU A 65 -8.20 7.60 -13.73
C GLU A 65 -7.49 7.28 -15.05
N ARG A 66 -6.33 7.89 -15.31
CA ARG A 66 -5.54 7.63 -16.52
C ARG A 66 -5.11 6.17 -16.65
N LEU A 67 -4.73 5.55 -15.53
CA LEU A 67 -4.37 4.13 -15.49
C LEU A 67 -5.58 3.25 -15.79
N TRP A 68 -6.74 3.57 -15.21
CA TRP A 68 -7.98 2.85 -15.44
C TRP A 68 -8.40 2.87 -16.91
N ASP A 69 -8.42 4.04 -17.55
CA ASP A 69 -8.77 4.17 -18.96
C ASP A 69 -7.80 3.39 -19.87
N THR A 70 -6.52 3.45 -19.55
CA THR A 70 -5.49 2.69 -20.26
C THR A 70 -5.72 1.19 -20.13
N ALA A 71 -5.97 0.70 -18.90
CA ALA A 71 -6.22 -0.70 -18.63
C ALA A 71 -7.49 -1.19 -19.35
N ARG A 72 -8.58 -0.41 -19.32
CA ARG A 72 -9.80 -0.72 -20.08
C ARG A 72 -9.53 -0.86 -21.57
N ARG A 73 -8.81 0.10 -22.17
CA ARG A 73 -8.45 0.03 -23.60
C ARG A 73 -7.62 -1.21 -23.95
N LEU A 74 -6.79 -1.69 -23.03
CA LEU A 74 -5.98 -2.90 -23.24
C LEU A 74 -6.79 -4.19 -23.09
N LEU A 75 -7.84 -4.18 -22.26
CA LEU A 75 -8.68 -5.35 -21.98
C LEU A 75 -9.88 -5.50 -22.92
N GLY A 76 -10.28 -4.42 -23.62
CA GLY A 76 -11.45 -4.39 -24.50
C GLY A 76 -12.75 -4.08 -23.76
#